data_AF-A0A3P1CB46-F1
#
_entry.id   AF-A0A3P1CB46-F1
#
_cell.length_a   1.000
_cell.length_b   1.000
_cell.length_c   1.000
_cell.angle_alpha   90.00
_cell.angle_beta   90.00
_cell.angle_gamma   90.00
#
_symmetry.space_group_name_H-M   'P 1'
#
loop_
_entity.id
_entity.type
_entity.pdbx_description
1 polymer ?
#
loop_
_entity_poly.entity_id
_entity_poly.type
_entity_poly.pdbx_seq_one_letter_code
_entity_poly.pdbx_strand_id
1 'polypeptide(L)'
;MKKIVNSAAIQFAKQSFAILLAATFLVTGCKKDEVDPTPNPPANTLTANAGADQDVQVGETVKLDGSASVDTKGAPLTFQWTIATKPAKSTAAISSATTAKPTFVPDEVGDYELELTVSNANGTSKDKVKIAAAVAQPLAIDKNITVKTVLTDRISNPDYPDYIVPKSIVVSNELTINPGVVIAFERDTRMDINDGGGLIIAKGTPEKKIRFIGAEKTKGYWVGIMVYSGSNANVLENIEVAHAGSRALVSSTKAGMALFGGGKAQIALKNSLFTQNDGYGLLVQEGGILREFATNSFTKNTEAGIQIDPSNVDKLDAASAFTGENGRNVVEIKGYYLREGGDITWAGFKDKTPYRLTGDFAVEAGLTLSPGVTIEGGRDVVMMINSKGFLIAKGTATEKVTFTGADRTSPSWKGLMIYSNNSRNVIENAEISNGGSLALVSGKKANLALYGGNLSIKNTTIANGGGYGIFVNYGSKLNADASTVNTFKANAQDNVLLEK
;
A
#
# COMPACT_ATOMS: atom_id res chain seq x y z
N MET A 1 22.29 -3.97 -63.62
CA MET A 1 22.55 -5.39 -63.30
C MET A 1 21.30 -5.92 -62.59
N LYS A 2 20.32 -6.57 -63.28
CA LYS A 2 20.12 -8.04 -63.41
C LYS A 2 20.41 -8.79 -62.08
N LYS A 3 19.52 -9.55 -61.42
CA LYS A 3 18.40 -10.46 -61.76
C LYS A 3 17.39 -10.48 -60.57
N ILE A 4 16.05 -10.51 -60.70
CA ILE A 4 15.10 -11.57 -61.16
C ILE A 4 15.17 -12.87 -60.36
N VAL A 5 14.09 -13.25 -59.64
CA VAL A 5 13.27 -14.50 -59.72
C VAL A 5 11.95 -14.25 -58.91
N ASN A 6 10.77 -14.05 -59.53
CA ASN A 6 9.69 -14.99 -59.95
C ASN A 6 8.80 -15.51 -58.77
N SER A 7 7.55 -15.06 -58.55
CA SER A 7 6.26 -15.32 -59.24
C SER A 7 5.73 -16.76 -59.16
N ALA A 8 4.56 -16.94 -58.53
CA ALA A 8 3.46 -17.76 -59.06
C ALA A 8 2.12 -17.41 -58.39
N ALA A 9 1.18 -16.91 -59.18
CA ALA A 9 -0.25 -16.79 -58.88
C ALA A 9 -0.98 -18.03 -59.46
N ILE A 10 -2.08 -18.45 -58.83
CA ILE A 10 -3.03 -19.41 -59.41
C ILE A 10 -4.44 -18.81 -59.28
N GLN A 11 -5.15 -18.74 -60.41
CA GLN A 11 -6.50 -18.21 -60.55
C GLN A 11 -7.39 -19.24 -61.28
N PHE A 12 -8.69 -19.18 -60.97
CA PHE A 12 -9.88 -19.69 -61.68
C PHE A 12 -10.22 -21.19 -61.67
N ALA A 13 -11.44 -21.54 -61.23
CA ALA A 13 -12.60 -21.66 -62.14
C ALA A 13 -13.94 -21.86 -61.39
N LYS A 14 -15.00 -21.19 -61.88
CA LYS A 14 -16.42 -21.39 -61.53
C LYS A 14 -16.99 -22.53 -62.37
N GLN A 15 -17.97 -23.29 -61.86
CA GLN A 15 -19.01 -23.90 -62.69
C GLN A 15 -20.31 -24.10 -61.88
N SER A 16 -21.41 -23.61 -62.46
CA SER A 16 -22.81 -23.88 -62.09
C SER A 16 -23.41 -24.79 -63.14
N PHE A 17 -24.24 -25.77 -62.77
CA PHE A 17 -25.29 -26.30 -63.64
C PHE A 17 -26.40 -26.96 -62.80
N ALA A 18 -27.64 -26.56 -63.07
CA ALA A 18 -28.87 -27.23 -62.68
C ALA A 18 -29.38 -28.06 -63.87
N ILE A 19 -30.15 -29.13 -63.64
CA ILE A 19 -31.29 -29.58 -64.49
C ILE A 19 -32.09 -30.68 -63.77
N LEU A 20 -33.39 -30.57 -63.97
CA LEU A 20 -34.59 -31.27 -63.51
C LEU A 20 -34.84 -32.58 -64.30
N LEU A 21 -35.43 -33.64 -63.70
CA LEU A 21 -36.61 -34.34 -64.26
C LEU A 21 -37.20 -35.40 -63.32
N ALA A 22 -38.53 -35.39 -63.19
CA ALA A 22 -39.38 -36.32 -62.49
C ALA A 22 -39.83 -37.49 -63.39
N ALA A 23 -40.16 -38.64 -62.80
CA ALA A 23 -41.17 -39.56 -63.36
C ALA A 23 -41.75 -40.48 -62.28
N THR A 24 -43.04 -40.25 -62.03
CA THR A 24 -44.03 -41.02 -61.28
C THR A 24 -44.21 -42.46 -61.76
N PHE A 25 -44.34 -43.41 -60.83
CA PHE A 25 -44.98 -44.72 -61.04
C PHE A 25 -46.26 -44.79 -60.20
N LEU A 26 -47.41 -44.84 -60.87
CA LEU A 26 -48.71 -45.19 -60.29
C LEU A 26 -48.92 -46.69 -60.45
N VAL A 27 -49.02 -47.42 -59.34
CA VAL A 27 -49.55 -48.79 -59.31
C VAL A 27 -50.79 -48.77 -58.42
N THR A 28 -51.95 -48.90 -59.05
CA THR A 28 -53.25 -49.07 -58.38
C THR A 28 -53.37 -50.49 -57.84
N GLY A 29 -53.33 -50.63 -56.53
CA GLY A 29 -53.66 -51.87 -55.82
C GLY A 29 -54.81 -51.63 -54.84
N CYS A 30 -56.01 -52.13 -55.15
CA CYS A 30 -57.12 -52.16 -54.21
C CYS A 30 -56.79 -53.08 -53.04
N LYS A 31 -56.76 -52.54 -51.81
CA LYS A 31 -56.82 -53.33 -50.57
C LYS A 31 -57.85 -52.72 -49.64
N LYS A 32 -58.72 -53.60 -49.15
CA LYS A 32 -59.77 -53.46 -48.12
C LYS A 32 -59.44 -52.43 -47.04
N ASP A 33 -60.41 -51.56 -46.77
CA ASP A 33 -60.43 -50.67 -45.62
C ASP A 33 -60.53 -51.49 -44.32
N GLU A 34 -59.42 -51.60 -43.60
CA GLU A 34 -59.43 -51.83 -42.15
C GLU A 34 -59.53 -50.46 -41.46
N VAL A 35 -60.46 -50.35 -40.52
CA VAL A 35 -60.64 -49.16 -39.68
C VAL A 35 -59.37 -48.95 -38.87
N ASP A 36 -58.65 -47.86 -39.16
CA ASP A 36 -57.50 -47.37 -38.40
C ASP A 36 -57.91 -47.10 -36.94
N PRO A 37 -57.27 -47.71 -35.92
CA PRO A 37 -57.52 -47.32 -34.55
C PRO A 37 -57.06 -45.87 -34.37
N THR A 38 -57.96 -45.03 -33.85
CA THR A 38 -57.70 -43.62 -33.48
C THR A 38 -56.27 -43.40 -32.96
N PRO A 39 -55.53 -42.36 -33.40
CA PRO A 39 -54.20 -42.08 -32.88
C PRO A 39 -54.26 -42.01 -31.36
N ASN A 40 -53.46 -42.83 -30.69
CA ASN A 40 -53.34 -42.77 -29.23
C ASN A 40 -53.04 -41.30 -28.84
N PRO A 41 -53.74 -40.73 -27.84
CA PRO A 41 -53.43 -39.38 -27.37
C PRO A 41 -51.93 -39.28 -27.05
N PRO A 42 -51.25 -38.14 -27.32
CA PRO A 42 -49.85 -37.99 -27.00
C PRO A 42 -49.58 -38.43 -25.56
N ALA A 43 -48.62 -39.35 -25.40
CA ALA A 43 -48.21 -39.81 -24.08
C ALA A 43 -47.77 -38.60 -23.25
N ASN A 44 -48.24 -38.52 -22.00
CA ASN A 44 -47.80 -37.42 -21.14
C ASN A 44 -46.31 -37.59 -20.84
N THR A 45 -45.51 -36.61 -21.22
CA THR A 45 -44.06 -36.62 -21.03
C THR A 45 -43.69 -35.53 -20.03
N LEU A 46 -42.89 -35.90 -19.03
CA LEU A 46 -42.29 -34.99 -18.05
C LEU A 46 -40.81 -34.81 -18.40
N THR A 47 -40.40 -33.57 -18.67
CA THR A 47 -39.04 -33.22 -19.08
C THR A 47 -38.44 -32.23 -18.10
N ALA A 48 -37.40 -32.66 -17.37
CA ALA A 48 -36.54 -31.76 -16.61
C ALA A 48 -35.68 -30.93 -17.57
N ASN A 49 -35.43 -29.68 -17.23
CA ASN A 49 -34.47 -28.81 -17.89
C ASN A 49 -33.72 -28.02 -16.81
N ALA A 50 -32.45 -28.35 -16.60
CA ALA A 50 -31.57 -27.75 -15.59
C ALA A 50 -30.93 -26.43 -16.08
N GLY A 51 -31.18 -26.04 -17.32
CA GLY A 51 -30.54 -24.90 -17.97
C GLY A 51 -29.23 -25.27 -18.67
N ALA A 52 -28.60 -24.28 -19.28
CA ALA A 52 -27.30 -24.45 -19.94
C ALA A 52 -26.15 -24.47 -18.92
N ASP A 53 -25.08 -25.17 -19.28
CA ASP A 53 -23.81 -25.15 -18.55
C ASP A 53 -23.30 -23.71 -18.36
N GLN A 54 -22.61 -23.45 -17.24
CA GLN A 54 -22.14 -22.11 -16.88
C GLN A 54 -20.65 -22.13 -16.53
N ASP A 55 -19.91 -21.14 -17.03
CA ASP A 55 -18.56 -20.81 -16.58
C ASP A 55 -18.63 -19.65 -15.58
N VAL A 56 -18.11 -19.86 -14.38
CA VAL A 56 -18.26 -18.89 -13.25
C VAL A 56 -16.95 -18.77 -12.48
N GLN A 57 -16.85 -17.75 -11.64
CA GLN A 57 -15.72 -17.62 -10.73
C GLN A 57 -16.00 -18.28 -9.38
N VAL A 58 -14.97 -18.82 -8.75
CA VAL A 58 -15.06 -19.28 -7.35
C VAL A 58 -15.52 -18.10 -6.46
N GLY A 59 -16.52 -18.34 -5.63
CA GLY A 59 -17.16 -17.33 -4.78
C GLY A 59 -18.31 -16.56 -5.44
N GLU A 60 -18.55 -16.73 -6.74
CA GLU A 60 -19.67 -16.10 -7.44
C GLU A 60 -21.01 -16.77 -7.10
N THR A 61 -22.08 -15.99 -6.93
CA THR A 61 -23.42 -16.57 -6.74
C THR A 61 -23.98 -17.03 -8.07
N VAL A 62 -24.05 -18.35 -8.25
CA VAL A 62 -24.61 -19.00 -9.43
C VAL A 62 -26.12 -19.10 -9.27
N LYS A 63 -26.84 -18.69 -10.31
CA LYS A 63 -28.30 -18.83 -10.40
C LYS A 63 -28.62 -20.02 -11.32
N LEU A 64 -29.36 -20.99 -10.80
CA LEU A 64 -29.87 -22.10 -11.61
C LEU A 64 -31.30 -21.76 -12.04
N ASP A 65 -31.76 -22.30 -13.16
CA ASP A 65 -33.11 -22.05 -13.65
C ASP A 65 -33.74 -23.32 -14.22
N GLY A 66 -34.57 -23.95 -13.40
CA GLY A 66 -35.37 -25.12 -13.77
C GLY A 66 -36.70 -24.77 -14.43
N SER A 67 -37.04 -23.49 -14.62
CA SER A 67 -38.39 -23.06 -15.02
C SER A 67 -38.79 -23.45 -16.45
N ALA A 68 -37.83 -23.88 -17.27
CA ALA A 68 -38.08 -24.46 -18.59
C ALA A 68 -38.51 -25.94 -18.54
N SER A 69 -38.56 -26.56 -17.35
CA SER A 69 -39.07 -27.92 -17.18
C SER A 69 -40.57 -27.97 -17.45
N VAL A 70 -41.06 -29.05 -18.06
CA VAL A 70 -42.43 -29.12 -18.57
C VAL A 70 -43.06 -30.50 -18.42
N ASP A 71 -44.33 -30.53 -18.07
CA ASP A 71 -45.24 -31.66 -18.28
C ASP A 71 -46.11 -31.35 -19.50
N THR A 72 -46.14 -32.23 -20.51
CA THR A 72 -46.86 -31.96 -21.77
C THR A 72 -48.38 -31.77 -21.60
N LYS A 73 -48.94 -32.15 -20.45
CA LYS A 73 -50.35 -31.93 -20.10
C LYS A 73 -50.55 -30.81 -19.05
N GLY A 74 -49.48 -30.09 -18.69
CA GLY A 74 -49.53 -28.91 -17.82
C GLY A 74 -49.69 -29.22 -16.33
N ALA A 75 -49.38 -30.44 -15.87
CA ALA A 75 -49.42 -30.74 -14.45
C ALA A 75 -48.39 -29.90 -13.66
N PRO A 76 -48.73 -29.41 -12.45
CA PRO A 76 -47.79 -28.70 -11.58
C PRO A 76 -46.55 -29.54 -11.26
N LEU A 77 -45.38 -28.91 -11.23
CA LEU A 77 -44.09 -29.55 -10.97
C LEU A 77 -43.56 -29.23 -9.58
N THR A 78 -42.98 -30.22 -8.92
CA THR A 78 -42.13 -30.05 -7.73
C THR A 78 -40.67 -30.15 -8.16
N PHE A 79 -39.81 -29.31 -7.57
CA PHE A 79 -38.38 -29.23 -7.91
C PHE A 79 -37.52 -29.74 -6.74
N GLN A 80 -36.43 -30.42 -7.05
CA GLN A 80 -35.39 -30.75 -6.10
C GLN A 80 -34.04 -30.71 -6.79
N TRP A 81 -33.14 -29.87 -6.30
CA TRP A 81 -31.77 -29.77 -6.76
C TRP A 81 -30.82 -30.49 -5.81
N THR A 82 -29.82 -31.17 -6.37
CA THR A 82 -28.73 -31.81 -5.63
C THR A 82 -27.39 -31.53 -6.32
N ILE A 83 -26.29 -31.57 -5.56
CA ILE A 83 -24.94 -31.54 -6.12
C ILE A 83 -24.51 -32.99 -6.33
N ALA A 84 -24.45 -33.42 -7.59
CA ALA A 84 -24.08 -34.79 -7.96
C ALA A 84 -22.56 -35.00 -7.84
N THR A 85 -21.77 -34.05 -8.32
CA THR A 85 -20.31 -34.04 -8.16
C THR A 85 -19.81 -32.64 -7.86
N LYS A 86 -18.70 -32.57 -7.11
CA LYS A 86 -17.99 -31.32 -6.77
C LYS A 86 -16.53 -31.63 -6.46
N PRO A 87 -15.62 -30.63 -6.50
CA PRO A 87 -14.24 -30.80 -6.08
C PRO A 87 -14.15 -31.39 -4.66
N ALA A 88 -13.16 -32.25 -4.40
CA ALA A 88 -13.09 -33.04 -3.17
C ALA A 88 -13.04 -32.21 -1.86
N LYS A 89 -12.55 -30.97 -1.94
CA LYS A 89 -12.47 -30.03 -0.80
C LYS A 89 -13.69 -29.12 -0.68
N SER A 90 -14.59 -29.14 -1.66
CA SER A 90 -15.75 -28.27 -1.70
C SER A 90 -16.75 -28.62 -0.60
N THR A 91 -17.20 -27.60 0.12
CA THR A 91 -18.28 -27.62 1.10
C THR A 91 -19.56 -26.95 0.59
N ALA A 92 -19.57 -26.47 -0.66
CA ALA A 92 -20.69 -25.82 -1.32
C ALA A 92 -22.03 -26.56 -1.13
N ALA A 93 -23.08 -25.77 -0.95
CA ALA A 93 -24.47 -26.20 -0.76
C ALA A 93 -25.43 -25.32 -1.58
N ILE A 94 -26.57 -25.89 -1.96
CA ILE A 94 -27.60 -25.22 -2.74
C ILE A 94 -28.59 -24.54 -1.78
N SER A 95 -28.77 -23.24 -1.93
CA SER A 95 -29.79 -22.45 -1.25
C SER A 95 -31.12 -22.55 -1.99
N SER A 96 -32.21 -22.75 -1.24
CA SER A 96 -33.57 -22.89 -1.79
C SER A 96 -33.71 -24.03 -2.82
N ALA A 97 -33.06 -25.16 -2.53
CA ALA A 97 -32.93 -26.32 -3.43
C ALA A 97 -34.26 -26.94 -3.91
N THR A 98 -35.40 -26.59 -3.31
CA THR A 98 -36.74 -27.05 -3.70
C THR A 98 -37.51 -26.07 -4.61
N THR A 99 -36.87 -24.99 -5.03
CA THR A 99 -37.47 -23.96 -5.90
C THR A 99 -37.06 -24.14 -7.35
N ALA A 100 -37.80 -23.54 -8.28
CA ALA A 100 -37.44 -23.52 -9.69
C ALA A 100 -36.15 -22.72 -9.97
N LYS A 101 -35.79 -21.75 -9.11
CA LYS A 101 -34.63 -20.87 -9.28
C LYS A 101 -33.77 -20.79 -8.02
N PRO A 102 -33.07 -21.89 -7.65
CA PRO A 102 -32.19 -21.88 -6.50
C PRO A 102 -30.87 -21.13 -6.82
N THR A 103 -30.03 -20.98 -5.80
CA THR A 103 -28.68 -20.45 -5.97
C THR A 103 -27.66 -21.30 -5.24
N PHE A 104 -26.42 -21.27 -5.67
CA PHE A 104 -25.30 -21.81 -4.91
C PHE A 104 -24.02 -21.01 -5.18
N VAL A 105 -22.99 -21.21 -4.36
CA VAL A 105 -21.69 -20.56 -4.51
C VAL A 105 -20.62 -21.65 -4.61
N PRO A 106 -19.90 -21.80 -5.73
CA PRO A 106 -18.75 -22.68 -5.81
C PRO A 106 -17.63 -22.11 -4.94
N ASP A 107 -17.02 -22.96 -4.13
CA ASP A 107 -16.00 -22.61 -3.14
C ASP A 107 -14.60 -23.17 -3.48
N GLU A 108 -14.49 -23.95 -4.55
CA GLU A 108 -13.26 -24.54 -5.04
C GLU A 108 -13.21 -24.47 -6.57
N VAL A 109 -12.00 -24.46 -7.13
CA VAL A 109 -11.79 -24.52 -8.58
C VAL A 109 -12.13 -25.92 -9.08
N GLY A 110 -12.85 -25.99 -10.20
CA GLY A 110 -13.17 -27.23 -10.88
C GLY A 110 -14.63 -27.32 -11.27
N ASP A 111 -15.00 -28.51 -11.74
CA ASP A 111 -16.34 -28.79 -12.23
C ASP A 111 -17.27 -29.19 -11.08
N TYR A 112 -18.46 -28.58 -11.06
CA TYR A 112 -19.60 -28.98 -10.26
C TYR A 112 -20.68 -29.50 -11.21
N GLU A 113 -21.27 -30.65 -10.90
CA GLU A 113 -22.43 -31.16 -11.63
C GLU A 113 -23.64 -31.10 -10.70
N LEU A 114 -24.63 -30.29 -11.06
CA LEU A 114 -25.86 -30.13 -10.30
C LEU A 114 -26.99 -30.85 -11.04
N GLU A 115 -27.75 -31.66 -10.31
CA GLU A 115 -28.87 -32.43 -10.85
C GLU A 115 -30.18 -31.80 -10.41
N LEU A 116 -31.02 -31.44 -11.38
CA LEU A 116 -32.42 -31.10 -11.18
C LEU A 116 -33.25 -32.37 -11.28
N THR A 117 -34.01 -32.69 -10.24
CA THR A 117 -35.12 -33.65 -10.30
C THR A 117 -36.44 -32.89 -10.27
N VAL A 118 -37.28 -33.07 -11.29
CA VAL A 118 -38.68 -32.62 -11.28
C VAL A 118 -39.62 -33.80 -11.07
N SER A 119 -40.69 -33.60 -10.30
CA SER A 119 -41.68 -34.63 -10.03
C SER A 119 -43.11 -34.12 -10.10
N ASN A 120 -44.03 -35.01 -10.48
CA ASN A 120 -45.48 -34.81 -10.38
C ASN A 120 -46.16 -36.17 -10.11
N ALA A 121 -47.49 -36.22 -10.15
CA ALA A 121 -48.25 -37.45 -9.88
C ALA A 121 -47.96 -38.61 -10.85
N ASN A 122 -47.37 -38.33 -12.02
CA ASN A 122 -47.11 -39.31 -13.08
C ASN A 122 -45.67 -39.84 -13.07
N GLY A 123 -44.77 -39.27 -12.25
CA GLY A 123 -43.39 -39.74 -12.13
C GLY A 123 -42.37 -38.63 -11.90
N THR A 124 -41.10 -38.95 -12.22
CA THR A 124 -39.94 -38.08 -12.03
C THR A 124 -39.11 -37.99 -13.31
N SER A 125 -38.53 -36.82 -13.57
CA SER A 125 -37.56 -36.59 -14.64
C SER A 125 -36.34 -35.87 -14.09
N LYS A 126 -35.18 -36.09 -14.70
CA LYS A 126 -33.90 -35.56 -14.24
C LYS A 126 -33.13 -34.90 -15.37
N ASP A 127 -32.45 -33.82 -15.05
CA ASP A 127 -31.50 -33.16 -15.95
C ASP A 127 -30.33 -32.61 -15.16
N LYS A 128 -29.20 -32.39 -15.81
CA LYS A 128 -27.97 -31.95 -15.17
C LYS A 128 -27.44 -30.69 -15.84
N VAL A 129 -26.83 -29.83 -15.02
CA VAL A 129 -26.10 -28.66 -15.48
C VAL A 129 -24.69 -28.72 -14.92
N LYS A 130 -23.71 -28.50 -15.81
CA LYS A 130 -22.30 -28.40 -15.44
C LYS A 130 -21.95 -26.96 -15.14
N ILE A 131 -21.28 -26.73 -14.02
CA ILE A 131 -20.76 -25.43 -13.63
C ILE A 131 -19.24 -25.54 -13.51
N ALA A 132 -18.53 -24.92 -14.44
CA ALA A 132 -17.07 -24.85 -14.44
C ALA A 132 -16.63 -23.61 -13.64
N ALA A 133 -16.13 -23.83 -12.43
CA ALA A 133 -15.65 -22.77 -11.56
C ALA A 133 -14.14 -22.56 -11.78
N ALA A 134 -13.73 -21.35 -12.15
CA ALA A 134 -12.34 -20.95 -12.36
C ALA A 134 -11.88 -19.85 -11.39
N VAL A 135 -10.58 -19.58 -11.37
CA VAL A 135 -10.01 -18.42 -10.66
C VAL A 135 -10.22 -17.17 -11.50
N ALA A 136 -10.74 -16.12 -10.87
CA ALA A 136 -10.95 -14.84 -11.52
C ALA A 136 -9.61 -14.22 -11.92
N GLN A 137 -9.47 -13.90 -13.21
CA GLN A 137 -8.25 -13.33 -13.73
C GLN A 137 -8.23 -11.80 -13.52
N PRO A 138 -7.09 -11.24 -13.10
CA PRO A 138 -6.92 -9.79 -13.02
C PRO A 138 -7.04 -9.15 -14.40
N LEU A 139 -7.61 -7.94 -14.48
CA LEU A 139 -7.53 -7.12 -15.69
C LEU A 139 -6.17 -6.42 -15.77
N ALA A 140 -5.56 -6.46 -16.96
CA ALA A 140 -4.30 -5.77 -17.19
C ALA A 140 -4.50 -4.25 -17.24
N ILE A 141 -3.69 -3.50 -16.49
CA ILE A 141 -3.48 -2.06 -16.64
C ILE A 141 -2.16 -1.87 -17.40
N ASP A 142 -2.23 -1.99 -18.72
CA ASP A 142 -1.07 -2.00 -19.62
C ASP A 142 -0.90 -0.69 -20.41
N LYS A 143 -1.60 0.38 -20.00
CA LYS A 143 -1.50 1.70 -20.60
C LYS A 143 -1.48 2.77 -19.53
N ASN A 144 -0.86 3.91 -19.88
CA ASN A 144 -0.88 5.10 -19.05
C ASN A 144 -2.32 5.59 -18.85
N ILE A 145 -2.61 6.10 -17.66
CA ILE A 145 -3.90 6.70 -17.32
C ILE A 145 -3.88 8.14 -17.84
N THR A 146 -4.43 8.35 -19.03
CA THR A 146 -4.47 9.65 -19.73
C THR A 146 -5.86 10.27 -19.78
N VAL A 147 -6.87 9.51 -19.38
CA VAL A 147 -8.26 9.93 -19.20
C VAL A 147 -8.70 9.51 -17.79
N LYS A 148 -9.75 10.16 -17.27
CA LYS A 148 -10.36 9.76 -16.00
C LYS A 148 -10.68 8.27 -16.01
N THR A 149 -10.11 7.55 -15.06
CA THR A 149 -10.24 6.09 -14.95
C THR A 149 -10.69 5.74 -13.54
N VAL A 150 -11.67 4.82 -13.44
CA VAL A 150 -12.19 4.31 -12.18
C VAL A 150 -11.94 2.82 -12.11
N LEU A 151 -11.19 2.36 -11.11
CA LEU A 151 -10.99 0.95 -10.82
C LEU A 151 -12.01 0.48 -9.78
N THR A 152 -12.76 -0.55 -10.12
CA THR A 152 -13.78 -1.17 -9.25
C THR A 152 -13.28 -2.49 -8.66
N ASP A 153 -13.76 -2.83 -7.47
CA ASP A 153 -13.63 -4.16 -6.85
C ASP A 153 -14.43 -5.18 -7.68
N ARG A 154 -13.74 -6.13 -8.30
CA ARG A 154 -14.25 -7.08 -9.30
C ARG A 154 -14.15 -8.53 -8.82
N ILE A 155 -13.16 -8.84 -7.99
CA ILE A 155 -12.84 -10.18 -7.52
C ILE A 155 -13.12 -10.24 -6.04
N SER A 156 -14.22 -10.90 -5.69
CA SER A 156 -14.72 -10.98 -4.31
C SER A 156 -13.72 -11.56 -3.31
N ASN A 157 -12.77 -12.38 -3.78
CA ASN A 157 -11.72 -12.94 -2.94
C ASN A 157 -10.50 -12.00 -2.91
N PRO A 158 -10.21 -11.32 -1.79
CA PRO A 158 -9.15 -10.32 -1.68
C PRO A 158 -7.72 -10.90 -1.70
N ASP A 159 -7.57 -12.23 -1.75
CA ASP A 159 -6.28 -12.88 -1.97
C ASP A 159 -5.84 -12.87 -3.44
N TYR A 160 -6.78 -12.64 -4.36
CA TYR A 160 -6.54 -12.53 -5.79
C TYR A 160 -6.66 -11.06 -6.25
N PRO A 161 -5.75 -10.58 -7.10
CA PRO A 161 -5.79 -9.19 -7.56
C PRO A 161 -6.92 -8.95 -8.57
N ASP A 162 -7.61 -7.81 -8.45
CA ASP A 162 -8.57 -7.32 -9.45
C ASP A 162 -7.88 -6.89 -10.74
N TYR A 163 -6.69 -6.31 -10.59
CA TYR A 163 -5.91 -5.73 -11.66
C TYR A 163 -4.45 -6.14 -11.56
N ILE A 164 -3.80 -6.28 -12.70
CA ILE A 164 -2.37 -6.54 -12.80
C ILE A 164 -1.69 -5.48 -13.66
N VAL A 165 -0.53 -4.98 -13.22
CA VAL A 165 0.26 -3.99 -13.92
C VAL A 165 1.48 -4.70 -14.53
N PRO A 166 1.41 -5.12 -15.82
CA PRO A 166 2.47 -5.91 -16.45
C PRO A 166 3.70 -5.10 -16.85
N LYS A 167 3.59 -3.77 -16.88
CA LYS A 167 4.68 -2.83 -17.18
C LYS A 167 4.42 -1.53 -16.44
N SER A 168 5.47 -0.75 -16.19
CA SER A 168 5.33 0.54 -15.53
C SER A 168 4.31 1.44 -16.23
N ILE A 169 3.47 2.09 -15.43
CA ILE A 169 2.42 3.00 -15.90
C ILE A 169 2.60 4.39 -15.34
N VAL A 170 2.18 5.38 -16.12
CA VAL A 170 2.11 6.78 -15.73
C VAL A 170 0.66 7.19 -15.60
N VAL A 171 0.32 7.85 -14.50
CA VAL A 171 -0.95 8.50 -14.25
C VAL A 171 -0.79 9.99 -14.57
N SER A 172 -1.39 10.43 -15.67
CA SER A 172 -1.40 11.83 -16.14
C SER A 172 -2.80 12.43 -16.19
N ASN A 173 -3.80 11.72 -15.64
CA ASN A 173 -5.17 12.17 -15.43
C ASN A 173 -5.70 11.54 -14.12
N GLU A 174 -6.96 11.78 -13.77
CA GLU A 174 -7.58 11.21 -12.57
C GLU A 174 -7.60 9.67 -12.61
N LEU A 175 -6.96 9.05 -11.61
CA LEU A 175 -7.13 7.64 -11.26
C LEU A 175 -7.88 7.53 -9.94
N THR A 176 -9.13 7.08 -10.01
CA THR A 176 -9.97 6.79 -8.84
C THR A 176 -10.01 5.28 -8.60
N ILE A 177 -9.78 4.86 -7.36
CA ILE A 177 -9.73 3.45 -6.96
C ILE A 177 -10.75 3.24 -5.83
N ASN A 178 -11.74 2.39 -6.08
CA ASN A 178 -12.82 2.11 -5.14
C ASN A 178 -12.36 1.19 -4.00
N PRO A 179 -13.06 1.20 -2.84
CA PRO A 179 -12.77 0.28 -1.73
C PRO A 179 -12.72 -1.18 -2.16
N GLY A 180 -11.76 -1.94 -1.62
CA GLY A 180 -11.60 -3.37 -1.83
C GLY A 180 -10.67 -3.74 -2.99
N VAL A 181 -10.34 -2.79 -3.87
CA VAL A 181 -9.51 -3.06 -5.04
C VAL A 181 -8.10 -3.53 -4.65
N VAL A 182 -7.67 -4.64 -5.24
CA VAL A 182 -6.31 -5.18 -5.16
C VAL A 182 -5.63 -5.05 -6.51
N ILE A 183 -4.50 -4.33 -6.54
CA ILE A 183 -3.66 -4.13 -7.73
C ILE A 183 -2.33 -4.85 -7.52
N ALA A 184 -2.07 -5.86 -8.33
CA ALA A 184 -0.79 -6.55 -8.40
C ALA A 184 0.15 -5.89 -9.41
N PHE A 185 1.43 -5.80 -9.07
CA PHE A 185 2.49 -5.28 -9.91
C PHE A 185 3.44 -6.41 -10.31
N GLU A 186 3.66 -6.58 -11.61
CA GLU A 186 4.68 -7.49 -12.12
C GLU A 186 6.08 -7.04 -11.70
N ARG A 187 7.05 -7.94 -11.83
CA ARG A 187 8.42 -7.71 -11.39
C ARG A 187 9.01 -6.43 -11.97
N ASP A 188 9.65 -5.63 -11.11
CA ASP A 188 10.36 -4.40 -11.49
C ASP A 188 9.51 -3.31 -12.19
N THR A 189 8.18 -3.42 -12.09
CA THR A 189 7.23 -2.39 -12.54
C THR A 189 6.97 -1.32 -11.48
N ARG A 190 6.41 -0.17 -11.89
CA ARG A 190 6.15 0.98 -11.01
C ARG A 190 4.94 1.78 -11.46
N MET A 191 4.36 2.57 -10.58
CA MET A 191 3.33 3.55 -10.90
C MET A 191 3.86 4.97 -10.65
N ASP A 192 3.82 5.83 -11.66
CA ASP A 192 4.22 7.24 -11.56
C ASP A 192 2.99 8.16 -11.62
N ILE A 193 2.69 8.91 -10.56
CA ILE A 193 1.64 9.95 -10.53
C ILE A 193 2.26 11.28 -10.92
N ASN A 194 2.02 11.71 -12.16
CA ASN A 194 2.77 12.79 -12.81
C ASN A 194 2.22 14.19 -12.50
N ASP A 195 3.07 15.22 -12.52
CA ASP A 195 2.70 16.62 -12.22
C ASP A 195 1.88 17.32 -13.33
N GLY A 196 1.81 16.73 -14.53
CA GLY A 196 1.06 17.24 -15.68
C GLY A 196 -0.43 16.90 -15.70
N GLY A 197 -1.12 17.00 -14.56
CA GLY A 197 -2.56 16.68 -14.44
C GLY A 197 -2.88 15.30 -13.88
N GLY A 198 -1.87 14.50 -13.52
CA GLY A 198 -2.06 13.24 -12.80
C GLY A 198 -2.57 13.49 -11.39
N LEU A 199 -3.55 12.71 -10.94
CA LEU A 199 -3.94 12.67 -9.53
C LEU A 199 -4.50 11.30 -9.17
N ILE A 200 -4.31 10.91 -7.91
CA ILE A 200 -4.78 9.62 -7.38
C ILE A 200 -5.79 9.82 -6.25
N ILE A 201 -6.93 9.14 -6.35
CA ILE A 201 -7.97 9.10 -5.32
C ILE A 201 -8.18 7.64 -4.95
N ALA A 202 -7.53 7.17 -3.89
CA ALA A 202 -7.74 5.83 -3.35
C ALA A 202 -8.26 5.93 -1.92
N LYS A 203 -9.55 5.68 -1.73
CA LYS A 203 -10.22 5.75 -0.42
C LYS A 203 -10.88 4.41 -0.13
N GLY A 204 -10.17 3.52 0.54
CA GLY A 204 -10.72 2.27 1.06
C GLY A 204 -11.54 2.48 2.33
N THR A 205 -12.01 1.37 2.90
CA THR A 205 -12.56 1.33 4.26
C THR A 205 -11.75 0.35 5.12
N PRO A 206 -11.93 0.33 6.46
CA PRO A 206 -11.25 -0.65 7.31
C PRO A 206 -11.50 -2.11 6.89
N GLU A 207 -12.69 -2.42 6.39
CA GLU A 207 -13.12 -3.74 5.92
C GLU A 207 -12.72 -4.01 4.47
N LYS A 208 -12.61 -2.96 3.66
CA LYS A 208 -12.31 -3.02 2.23
C LYS A 208 -11.13 -2.11 1.89
N LYS A 209 -9.96 -2.48 2.39
CA LYS A 209 -8.71 -1.78 2.08
C LYS A 209 -8.38 -1.88 0.59
N ILE A 210 -7.80 -0.83 0.03
CA ILE A 210 -7.20 -0.87 -1.31
C ILE A 210 -5.77 -1.36 -1.16
N ARG A 211 -5.32 -2.33 -1.97
CA ARG A 211 -4.00 -2.96 -1.81
C ARG A 211 -3.17 -2.80 -3.08
N PHE A 212 -1.95 -2.29 -2.93
CA PHE A 212 -0.92 -2.23 -3.96
C PHE A 212 0.18 -3.25 -3.58
N ILE A 213 0.26 -4.36 -4.32
CA ILE A 213 1.09 -5.51 -3.95
C ILE A 213 1.93 -6.00 -5.13
N GLY A 214 3.03 -6.70 -4.86
CA GLY A 214 3.72 -7.49 -5.88
C GLY A 214 2.87 -8.68 -6.33
N ALA A 215 2.96 -9.07 -7.62
CA ALA A 215 2.32 -10.27 -8.13
C ALA A 215 2.81 -11.54 -7.41
N GLU A 216 4.07 -11.53 -6.97
CA GLU A 216 4.54 -12.42 -5.91
C GLU A 216 4.68 -11.67 -4.59
N LYS A 217 4.31 -12.33 -3.49
CA LYS A 217 4.34 -11.79 -2.13
C LYS A 217 5.75 -11.84 -1.53
N THR A 218 6.71 -11.23 -2.23
CA THR A 218 8.14 -11.20 -1.89
C THR A 218 8.59 -9.75 -1.69
N LYS A 219 9.33 -9.43 -0.62
CA LYS A 219 9.87 -8.08 -0.42
C LYS A 219 10.73 -7.67 -1.64
N GLY A 220 10.55 -6.46 -2.16
CA GLY A 220 11.31 -5.99 -3.30
C GLY A 220 10.96 -6.68 -4.62
N TYR A 221 9.70 -7.06 -4.83
CA TYR A 221 9.24 -7.67 -6.08
C TYR A 221 9.03 -6.62 -7.19
N TRP A 222 8.37 -5.52 -6.85
CA TRP A 222 8.11 -4.39 -7.75
C TRP A 222 8.78 -3.12 -7.21
N VAL A 223 8.81 -2.04 -8.00
CA VAL A 223 9.62 -0.86 -7.67
C VAL A 223 8.96 0.02 -6.61
N GLY A 224 7.65 0.26 -6.71
CA GLY A 224 6.90 1.15 -5.81
C GLY A 224 6.09 2.22 -6.54
N ILE A 225 5.54 3.16 -5.77
CA ILE A 225 4.72 4.28 -6.25
C ILE A 225 5.51 5.59 -6.16
N MET A 226 5.66 6.30 -7.28
CA MET A 226 6.20 7.66 -7.32
C MET A 226 5.08 8.67 -7.39
N VAL A 227 5.10 9.67 -6.50
CA VAL A 227 4.20 10.82 -6.56
C VAL A 227 5.01 12.07 -6.88
N TYR A 228 4.84 12.56 -8.11
CA TYR A 228 5.32 13.87 -8.56
C TYR A 228 4.23 14.93 -8.48
N SER A 229 2.97 14.51 -8.58
CA SER A 229 1.81 15.39 -8.67
C SER A 229 1.64 16.34 -7.50
N GLY A 230 1.52 17.63 -7.82
CA GLY A 230 1.10 18.68 -6.90
C GLY A 230 -0.40 18.87 -6.75
N SER A 231 -1.23 17.91 -7.20
CA SER A 231 -2.67 18.00 -6.99
C SER A 231 -3.04 17.90 -5.51
N ASN A 232 -3.81 18.87 -5.01
CA ASN A 232 -4.37 18.81 -3.66
C ASN A 232 -5.49 17.76 -3.51
N ALA A 233 -5.93 17.14 -4.62
CA ALA A 233 -6.88 16.04 -4.60
C ALA A 233 -6.21 14.68 -4.33
N ASN A 234 -4.88 14.60 -4.40
CA ASN A 234 -4.14 13.37 -4.13
C ASN A 234 -4.43 12.86 -2.71
N VAL A 235 -4.98 11.65 -2.62
CA VAL A 235 -5.38 11.03 -1.35
C VAL A 235 -5.23 9.51 -1.39
N LEU A 236 -4.62 8.98 -0.33
CA LEU A 236 -4.55 7.56 -0.01
C LEU A 236 -5.11 7.36 1.40
N GLU A 237 -6.22 6.63 1.51
CA GLU A 237 -6.87 6.36 2.78
C GLU A 237 -7.30 4.89 2.88
N ASN A 238 -7.03 4.24 4.00
CA ASN A 238 -7.26 2.81 4.20
C ASN A 238 -6.62 1.96 3.08
N ILE A 239 -5.34 2.22 2.79
CA ILE A 239 -4.61 1.46 1.78
C ILE A 239 -3.54 0.55 2.41
N GLU A 240 -3.05 -0.41 1.62
CA GLU A 240 -1.85 -1.20 1.91
C GLU A 240 -0.87 -1.08 0.74
N VAL A 241 0.39 -0.73 1.00
CA VAL A 241 1.50 -0.85 0.04
C VAL A 241 2.45 -1.92 0.54
N ALA A 242 2.61 -3.00 -0.23
CA ALA A 242 3.46 -4.12 0.14
C ALA A 242 4.29 -4.69 -1.01
N HIS A 243 5.38 -5.37 -0.65
CA HIS A 243 6.27 -6.10 -1.57
C HIS A 243 7.02 -5.21 -2.58
N ALA A 244 7.04 -3.89 -2.38
CA ALA A 244 7.77 -2.95 -3.24
C ALA A 244 9.26 -2.86 -2.86
N GLY A 245 10.02 -2.08 -3.62
CA GLY A 245 11.44 -1.80 -3.38
C GLY A 245 12.44 -2.66 -4.16
N SER A 246 12.07 -3.21 -5.31
CA SER A 246 12.98 -4.05 -6.11
C SER A 246 14.27 -3.32 -6.52
N ARG A 247 14.17 -2.01 -6.76
CA ARG A 247 15.29 -1.09 -7.02
C ARG A 247 15.00 0.28 -6.41
N ALA A 248 16.00 1.14 -6.41
CA ALA A 248 15.86 2.49 -5.88
C ALA A 248 14.73 3.24 -6.60
N LEU A 249 13.85 3.83 -5.79
CA LEU A 249 12.69 4.57 -6.22
C LEU A 249 13.07 6.05 -6.45
N VAL A 250 13.94 6.59 -5.59
CA VAL A 250 14.56 7.93 -5.72
C VAL A 250 16.05 7.84 -5.44
N SER A 251 16.88 8.37 -6.34
CA SER A 251 18.35 8.32 -6.25
C SER A 251 18.85 6.89 -5.97
N SER A 252 19.42 6.65 -4.79
CA SER A 252 19.89 5.33 -4.34
C SER A 252 18.97 4.68 -3.29
N THR A 253 17.82 5.28 -3.00
CA THR A 253 16.92 4.87 -1.91
C THR A 253 15.74 4.07 -2.45
N LYS A 254 15.54 2.86 -1.91
CA LYS A 254 14.36 2.02 -2.16
C LYS A 254 13.23 2.40 -1.20
N ALA A 255 11.99 2.36 -1.68
CA ALA A 255 10.81 2.53 -0.82
C ALA A 255 9.55 1.93 -1.44
N GLY A 256 8.51 1.73 -0.64
CA GLY A 256 7.17 1.38 -1.13
C GLY A 256 6.51 2.53 -1.88
N MET A 257 6.65 3.74 -1.37
CA MET A 257 6.18 4.97 -2.00
C MET A 257 7.16 6.12 -1.78
N ALA A 258 7.27 7.03 -2.75
CA ALA A 258 8.03 8.27 -2.60
C ALA A 258 7.27 9.50 -3.09
N LEU A 259 7.40 10.61 -2.36
CA LEU A 259 7.02 11.95 -2.79
C LEU A 259 8.27 12.68 -3.26
N PHE A 260 8.31 13.06 -4.54
CA PHE A 260 9.48 13.68 -5.16
C PHE A 260 9.03 14.50 -6.37
N GLY A 261 9.33 15.79 -6.44
CA GLY A 261 8.85 16.63 -7.55
C GLY A 261 9.22 18.10 -7.50
N GLY A 262 10.33 18.48 -6.86
CA GLY A 262 10.81 19.87 -6.90
C GLY A 262 9.91 20.90 -6.21
N GLY A 263 9.20 20.53 -5.13
CA GLY A 263 8.48 21.47 -4.27
C GLY A 263 6.96 21.42 -4.30
N LYS A 264 6.34 20.54 -5.11
CA LYS A 264 4.88 20.50 -5.25
C LYS A 264 4.23 19.18 -4.92
N ALA A 265 4.97 18.06 -5.02
CA ALA A 265 4.43 16.72 -4.81
C ALA A 265 3.73 16.63 -3.44
N GLN A 266 2.45 16.28 -3.43
CA GLN A 266 1.67 16.34 -2.20
C GLN A 266 0.63 15.23 -2.10
N ILE A 267 0.36 14.78 -0.88
CA ILE A 267 -0.57 13.68 -0.58
C ILE A 267 -1.31 13.93 0.75
N ALA A 268 -2.56 13.52 0.84
CA ALA A 268 -3.22 13.21 2.12
C ALA A 268 -3.12 11.69 2.36
N LEU A 269 -2.55 11.27 3.48
CA LEU A 269 -2.29 9.86 3.77
C LEU A 269 -2.84 9.47 5.15
N LYS A 270 -3.86 8.62 5.18
CA LYS A 270 -4.55 8.27 6.44
C LYS A 270 -4.85 6.78 6.55
N ASN A 271 -4.86 6.27 7.77
CA ASN A 271 -5.29 4.90 8.09
C ASN A 271 -4.61 3.82 7.21
N SER A 272 -3.38 4.07 6.78
CA SER A 272 -2.72 3.28 5.74
C SER A 272 -1.57 2.44 6.29
N LEU A 273 -1.32 1.30 5.65
CA LEU A 273 -0.29 0.34 6.02
C LEU A 273 0.80 0.28 4.95
N PHE A 274 2.06 0.48 5.34
CA PHE A 274 3.23 0.21 4.50
C PHE A 274 3.98 -0.96 5.10
N THR A 275 3.94 -2.10 4.42
CA THR A 275 4.46 -3.35 4.99
C THR A 275 5.28 -4.19 4.04
N GLN A 276 6.25 -4.94 4.56
CA GLN A 276 7.01 -5.93 3.77
C GLN A 276 7.65 -5.35 2.50
N ASN A 277 8.09 -4.09 2.54
CA ASN A 277 8.84 -3.49 1.45
C ASN A 277 10.35 -3.72 1.65
N ASP A 278 11.09 -3.88 0.57
CA ASP A 278 12.55 -3.82 0.59
C ASP A 278 13.03 -2.36 0.44
N GLY A 279 13.23 -1.67 1.56
CA GLY A 279 13.48 -0.24 1.63
C GLY A 279 12.65 0.39 2.74
N TYR A 280 12.40 1.69 2.61
CA TYR A 280 11.46 2.39 3.47
C TYR A 280 10.01 2.05 3.10
N GLY A 281 9.07 2.21 4.03
CA GLY A 281 7.65 2.22 3.64
C GLY A 281 7.32 3.46 2.82
N LEU A 282 7.66 4.64 3.36
CA LEU A 282 7.44 5.94 2.74
C LEU A 282 8.72 6.79 2.71
N LEU A 283 8.94 7.46 1.60
CA LEU A 283 10.03 8.41 1.40
C LEU A 283 9.46 9.80 1.06
N VAL A 284 9.67 10.77 1.92
CA VAL A 284 9.28 12.18 1.67
C VAL A 284 10.55 12.98 1.49
N GLN A 285 10.86 13.34 0.24
CA GLN A 285 12.05 14.13 -0.09
C GLN A 285 11.80 15.63 0.10
N GLU A 286 12.87 16.40 -0.01
CA GLU A 286 12.80 17.86 -0.06
C GLU A 286 11.78 18.32 -1.10
N GLY A 287 10.81 19.14 -0.65
CA GLY A 287 9.72 19.65 -1.48
C GLY A 287 8.52 18.72 -1.65
N GLY A 288 8.53 17.53 -1.05
CA GLY A 288 7.33 16.72 -0.84
C GLY A 288 6.50 17.29 0.32
N ILE A 289 5.17 17.18 0.24
CA ILE A 289 4.24 17.76 1.24
C ILE A 289 3.24 16.70 1.72
N LEU A 290 3.30 16.39 3.01
CA LEU A 290 2.23 15.67 3.71
C LEU A 290 1.15 16.66 4.13
N ARG A 291 0.07 16.77 3.35
CA ARG A 291 -1.04 17.67 3.70
C ARG A 291 -1.82 17.17 4.91
N GLU A 292 -2.02 15.87 4.96
CA GLU A 292 -2.64 15.15 6.07
C GLU A 292 -1.84 13.87 6.30
N PHE A 293 -1.62 13.54 7.57
CA PHE A 293 -1.01 12.29 7.99
C PHE A 293 -1.69 11.84 9.29
N ALA A 294 -2.44 10.73 9.26
CA ALA A 294 -3.19 10.28 10.43
C ALA A 294 -3.23 8.75 10.54
N THR A 295 -2.87 8.21 11.70
CA THR A 295 -3.09 6.81 12.06
C THR A 295 -2.51 5.80 11.04
N ASN A 296 -1.34 6.11 10.50
CA ASN A 296 -0.64 5.24 9.56
C ASN A 296 0.24 4.23 10.31
N SER A 297 0.46 3.06 9.72
CA SER A 297 1.30 2.01 10.30
C SER A 297 2.38 1.58 9.31
N PHE A 298 3.59 1.41 9.83
CA PHE A 298 4.74 0.95 9.06
C PHE A 298 5.31 -0.29 9.74
N THR A 299 5.34 -1.42 9.02
CA THR A 299 5.75 -2.69 9.60
C THR A 299 6.61 -3.52 8.66
N LYS A 300 7.58 -4.28 9.16
CA LYS A 300 8.33 -5.29 8.39
C LYS A 300 9.02 -4.75 7.13
N ASN A 301 9.29 -3.44 7.03
CA ASN A 301 10.11 -2.86 5.98
C ASN A 301 11.61 -3.13 6.28
N THR A 302 12.47 -3.30 5.27
CA THR A 302 13.89 -3.62 5.53
C THR A 302 14.69 -2.42 6.04
N GLU A 303 14.22 -1.19 5.80
CA GLU A 303 14.74 0.05 6.42
C GLU A 303 13.80 0.54 7.52
N ALA A 304 13.83 1.84 7.85
CA ALA A 304 12.84 2.44 8.73
C ALA A 304 11.45 2.54 8.06
N GLY A 305 10.41 2.74 8.87
CA GLY A 305 9.06 2.91 8.32
C GLY A 305 8.96 4.11 7.36
N ILE A 306 9.56 5.23 7.75
CA ILE A 306 9.58 6.45 6.96
C ILE A 306 10.97 7.10 6.99
N GLN A 307 11.37 7.67 5.85
CA GLN A 307 12.41 8.68 5.78
C GLN A 307 11.79 9.99 5.28
N ILE A 308 11.97 11.07 6.02
CA ILE A 308 11.20 12.31 5.87
C ILE A 308 12.09 13.54 5.91
N ASP A 309 11.78 14.51 5.05
CA ASP A 309 12.35 15.85 5.13
C ASP A 309 11.90 16.56 6.43
N PRO A 310 12.82 17.24 7.16
CA PRO A 310 12.52 17.88 8.43
C PRO A 310 11.36 18.88 8.39
N SER A 311 11.03 19.47 7.23
CA SER A 311 9.93 20.42 7.08
C SER A 311 8.54 19.79 7.14
N ASN A 312 8.44 18.46 7.12
CA ASN A 312 7.17 17.73 7.18
C ASN A 312 6.94 17.03 8.52
N VAL A 313 7.88 17.12 9.46
CA VAL A 313 7.79 16.38 10.73
C VAL A 313 6.62 16.88 11.60
N ASP A 314 6.27 18.17 11.54
CA ASP A 314 5.10 18.73 12.23
C ASP A 314 3.76 18.23 11.67
N LYS A 315 3.77 17.58 10.50
CA LYS A 315 2.57 17.00 9.90
C LYS A 315 2.28 15.60 10.42
N LEU A 316 3.24 14.93 11.05
CA LEU A 316 3.07 13.58 11.58
C LEU A 316 2.18 13.61 12.83
N ASP A 317 1.17 12.75 12.87
CA ASP A 317 0.33 12.59 14.05
C ASP A 317 0.94 11.62 15.07
N ALA A 318 0.57 11.81 16.34
CA ALA A 318 1.08 10.98 17.43
C ALA A 318 0.51 9.55 17.48
N ALA A 319 -0.56 9.26 16.71
CA ALA A 319 -1.22 7.94 16.69
C ALA A 319 -0.65 7.01 15.60
N SER A 320 0.09 7.54 14.63
CA SER A 320 0.85 6.73 13.67
C SER A 320 1.93 5.90 14.37
N ALA A 321 2.16 4.69 13.86
CA ALA A 321 3.08 3.71 14.45
C ALA A 321 4.20 3.32 13.48
N PHE A 322 5.45 3.40 13.96
CA PHE A 322 6.66 3.08 13.19
C PHE A 322 7.42 1.87 13.76
N THR A 323 6.81 1.16 14.71
CA THR A 323 7.44 0.16 15.60
C THR A 323 7.15 -1.31 15.25
N GLY A 324 6.62 -1.62 14.07
CA GLY A 324 6.21 -2.97 13.71
C GLY A 324 7.26 -3.83 13.01
N GLU A 325 8.39 -4.11 13.66
CA GLU A 325 9.48 -4.96 13.10
C GLU A 325 10.09 -4.40 11.81
N ASN A 326 10.17 -3.07 11.67
CA ASN A 326 10.99 -2.48 10.61
C ASN A 326 12.47 -2.74 10.90
N GLY A 327 13.32 -2.65 9.87
CA GLY A 327 14.77 -2.75 10.05
C GLY A 327 15.28 -1.76 11.10
N ARG A 328 14.62 -0.60 11.21
CA ARG A 328 14.75 0.33 12.34
C ARG A 328 13.38 0.90 12.71
N ASN A 329 13.02 0.79 13.99
CA ASN A 329 11.75 1.28 14.52
C ASN A 329 11.84 2.76 14.92
N VAL A 330 12.02 3.61 13.92
CA VAL A 330 12.29 5.05 14.08
C VAL A 330 11.63 5.85 12.95
N VAL A 331 11.49 7.16 13.13
CA VAL A 331 11.25 8.11 12.04
C VAL A 331 12.60 8.68 11.61
N GLU A 332 13.05 8.42 10.39
CA GLU A 332 14.34 8.94 9.92
C GLU A 332 14.21 10.33 9.32
N ILE A 333 14.97 11.27 9.85
CA ILE A 333 15.08 12.61 9.31
C ILE A 333 16.17 12.60 8.25
N LYS A 334 15.79 13.00 7.03
CA LYS A 334 16.70 13.20 5.90
C LYS A 334 16.82 14.67 5.60
N GLY A 335 18.05 15.12 5.45
CA GLY A 335 18.36 16.48 5.01
C GLY A 335 19.31 17.14 5.97
N TYR A 336 20.13 18.03 5.42
CA TYR A 336 21.12 18.75 6.20
C TYR A 336 20.51 19.94 6.93
N TYR A 337 19.41 20.53 6.43
CA TYR A 337 18.86 21.77 6.95
C TYR A 337 17.38 21.67 7.27
N LEU A 338 16.98 22.12 8.45
CA LEU A 338 15.66 22.70 8.66
C LEU A 338 15.75 24.18 8.31
N ARG A 339 15.34 24.53 7.08
CA ARG A 339 15.50 25.89 6.52
C ARG A 339 14.48 26.88 7.04
N GLU A 340 14.82 28.16 6.87
CA GLU A 340 13.97 29.31 7.19
C GLU A 340 12.59 29.21 6.50
N GLY A 341 11.53 29.48 7.26
CA GLY A 341 10.14 29.32 6.79
C GLY A 341 9.07 29.45 7.88
N GLY A 342 9.48 29.46 9.16
CA GLY A 342 8.62 29.65 10.32
C GLY A 342 9.12 28.83 11.51
N ASP A 343 8.50 29.02 12.68
CA ASP A 343 8.71 28.15 13.84
C ASP A 343 7.98 26.82 13.59
N ILE A 344 8.66 25.69 13.82
CA ILE A 344 8.11 24.33 13.69
C ILE A 344 8.14 23.62 15.04
N THR A 345 7.12 22.82 15.31
CA THR A 345 7.03 22.00 16.53
C THR A 345 7.03 20.52 16.16
N TRP A 346 8.01 19.78 16.69
CA TRP A 346 8.03 18.32 16.58
C TRP A 346 7.38 17.72 17.82
N ALA A 347 6.28 16.99 17.60
CA ALA A 347 5.56 16.28 18.65
C ALA A 347 6.18 14.89 18.91
N GLY A 348 5.97 14.35 20.10
CA GLY A 348 6.32 12.95 20.39
C GLY A 348 5.22 11.98 19.96
N PHE A 349 5.59 10.73 19.71
CA PHE A 349 4.65 9.66 19.42
C PHE A 349 4.13 8.99 20.69
N LYS A 350 2.93 8.41 20.61
CA LYS A 350 2.33 7.67 21.73
C LYS A 350 3.18 6.50 22.20
N ASP A 351 3.86 5.83 21.27
CA ASP A 351 4.76 4.69 21.54
C ASP A 351 6.22 5.10 21.82
N LYS A 352 6.48 6.41 21.94
CA LYS A 352 7.81 6.98 22.16
C LYS A 352 8.84 6.65 21.06
N THR A 353 8.38 6.37 19.84
CA THR A 353 9.26 6.27 18.66
C THR A 353 10.22 7.47 18.58
N PRO A 354 11.53 7.26 18.36
CA PRO A 354 12.48 8.36 18.24
C PRO A 354 12.53 8.92 16.81
N TYR A 355 12.92 10.19 16.70
CA TYR A 355 13.40 10.79 15.46
C TYR A 355 14.91 10.53 15.33
N ARG A 356 15.31 9.85 14.25
CA ARG A 356 16.71 9.51 13.99
C ARG A 356 17.31 10.45 12.94
N LEU A 357 18.38 11.15 13.30
CA LEU A 357 19.20 11.93 12.39
C LEU A 357 20.18 10.99 11.67
N THR A 358 20.03 10.86 10.35
CA THR A 358 20.85 9.95 9.54
C THR A 358 22.14 10.60 9.02
N GLY A 359 22.23 11.93 9.11
CA GLY A 359 23.39 12.74 8.79
C GLY A 359 23.36 14.03 9.62
N ASP A 360 24.40 14.86 9.46
CA ASP A 360 24.48 16.16 10.12
C ASP A 360 23.23 17.00 9.86
N PHE A 361 22.72 17.65 10.92
CA PHE A 361 21.45 18.34 10.89
C PHE A 361 21.59 19.76 11.47
N ALA A 362 21.47 20.74 10.60
CA ALA A 362 21.48 22.16 10.92
C ALA A 362 20.06 22.72 11.02
N VAL A 363 19.77 23.35 12.15
CA VAL A 363 18.52 24.07 12.43
C VAL A 363 18.74 25.55 12.12
N GLU A 364 18.13 26.02 11.05
CA GLU A 364 18.16 27.43 10.61
C GLU A 364 16.81 28.14 10.79
N ALA A 365 15.85 27.47 11.45
CA ALA A 365 14.54 27.99 11.82
C ALA A 365 14.29 27.81 13.32
N GLY A 366 13.13 28.25 13.81
CA GLY A 366 12.72 27.97 15.18
C GLY A 366 12.26 26.52 15.33
N LEU A 367 12.97 25.70 16.10
CA LEU A 367 12.58 24.32 16.39
C LEU A 367 12.12 24.18 17.83
N THR A 368 10.86 23.78 18.02
CA THR A 368 10.32 23.40 19.34
C THR A 368 10.16 21.88 19.41
N LEU A 369 10.70 21.26 20.45
CA LEU A 369 10.49 19.83 20.75
C LEU A 369 9.51 19.71 21.93
N SER A 370 8.39 19.05 21.70
CA SER A 370 7.40 18.78 22.73
C SER A 370 7.93 17.81 23.81
N PRO A 371 7.34 17.79 25.01
CA PRO A 371 7.69 16.81 26.05
C PRO A 371 7.69 15.36 25.54
N GLY A 372 8.67 14.59 26.01
CA GLY A 372 8.83 13.17 25.66
C GLY A 372 9.42 12.89 24.27
N VAL A 373 9.75 13.91 23.47
CA VAL A 373 10.46 13.73 22.20
C VAL A 373 11.84 13.15 22.43
N THR A 374 12.22 12.15 21.63
CA THR A 374 13.58 11.61 21.57
C THR A 374 14.19 11.89 20.21
N ILE A 375 15.33 12.58 20.20
CA ILE A 375 16.21 12.75 19.05
C ILE A 375 17.41 11.82 19.24
N GLU A 376 17.71 11.01 18.23
CA GLU A 376 18.91 10.20 18.21
C GLU A 376 19.79 10.46 16.98
N GLY A 377 21.08 10.70 17.20
CA GLY A 377 22.07 10.84 16.15
C GLY A 377 22.63 9.50 15.72
N GLY A 378 22.79 9.29 14.41
CA GLY A 378 23.66 8.23 13.89
C GLY A 378 25.12 8.43 14.30
N ARG A 379 25.97 7.49 13.89
CA ARG A 379 27.41 7.56 14.18
C ARG A 379 28.01 8.87 13.68
N ASP A 380 28.70 9.57 14.59
CA ASP A 380 29.41 10.83 14.32
C ASP A 380 28.53 12.00 13.83
N VAL A 381 27.21 11.83 13.84
CA VAL A 381 26.26 12.88 13.46
C VAL A 381 26.24 13.98 14.50
N VAL A 382 26.24 15.23 14.05
CA VAL A 382 26.00 16.41 14.88
C VAL A 382 24.65 17.05 14.58
N MET A 383 23.97 17.51 15.63
CA MET A 383 22.86 18.46 15.53
C MET A 383 23.38 19.86 15.82
N MET A 384 23.17 20.80 14.91
CA MET A 384 23.67 22.18 15.00
C MET A 384 22.49 23.15 15.04
N ILE A 385 22.45 24.04 16.01
CA ILE A 385 21.52 25.17 16.04
C ILE A 385 22.26 26.37 15.47
N ASN A 386 22.08 26.61 14.17
CA ASN A 386 22.79 27.64 13.40
C ASN A 386 22.31 29.05 13.74
N SER A 387 23.09 30.07 13.38
CA SER A 387 22.88 31.47 13.74
C SER A 387 21.48 32.04 13.44
N LYS A 388 20.80 31.49 12.44
CA LYS A 388 19.44 31.88 12.00
C LYS A 388 18.31 31.22 12.78
N GLY A 389 18.59 30.05 13.38
CA GLY A 389 17.60 29.25 14.10
C GLY A 389 17.63 29.42 15.61
N PHE A 390 16.76 28.70 16.30
CA PHE A 390 16.83 28.50 17.75
C PHE A 390 16.18 27.16 18.14
N LEU A 391 16.50 26.67 19.33
CA LEU A 391 15.94 25.43 19.89
C LEU A 391 15.17 25.69 21.18
N ILE A 392 13.92 25.23 21.25
CA ILE A 392 13.14 25.12 22.48
C ILE A 392 12.90 23.64 22.76
N ALA A 393 13.64 23.07 23.71
CA ALA A 393 13.46 21.71 24.17
C ALA A 393 13.05 21.72 25.64
N LYS A 394 11.74 21.79 25.91
CA LYS A 394 11.18 21.86 27.26
C LYS A 394 10.37 20.62 27.56
N GLY A 395 10.99 19.65 28.23
CA GLY A 395 10.30 18.48 28.76
C GLY A 395 9.54 18.78 30.05
N THR A 396 8.96 17.73 30.61
CA THR A 396 8.45 17.72 31.99
C THR A 396 9.28 16.77 32.84
N ALA A 397 9.04 16.74 34.16
CA ALA A 397 9.72 15.81 35.05
C ALA A 397 9.51 14.33 34.67
N THR A 398 8.36 13.99 34.06
CA THR A 398 7.99 12.63 33.64
C THR A 398 8.18 12.39 32.15
N GLU A 399 8.15 13.43 31.33
CA GLU A 399 8.29 13.36 29.87
C GLU A 399 9.43 14.27 29.41
N LYS A 400 10.65 13.85 29.72
CA LYS A 400 11.85 14.57 29.32
C LYS A 400 12.06 14.55 27.80
N VAL A 401 12.61 15.63 27.27
CA VAL A 401 13.17 15.61 25.91
C VAL A 401 14.53 14.92 25.96
N THR A 402 14.80 13.99 25.04
CA THR A 402 16.04 13.20 25.05
C THR A 402 16.85 13.45 23.78
N PHE A 403 18.16 13.68 23.94
CA PHE A 403 19.16 13.74 22.88
C PHE A 403 20.23 12.67 23.14
N THR A 404 20.48 11.78 22.19
CA THR A 404 21.43 10.68 22.39
C THR A 404 21.93 10.08 21.07
N GLY A 405 22.77 9.06 21.13
CA GLY A 405 23.18 8.31 19.95
C GLY A 405 22.30 7.08 19.72
N ALA A 406 22.07 6.73 18.45
CA ALA A 406 21.18 5.66 18.02
C ALA A 406 21.57 4.28 18.60
N ASP A 407 22.87 4.00 18.72
CA ASP A 407 23.39 2.73 19.22
C ASP A 407 23.32 2.62 20.75
N ARG A 408 22.95 3.71 21.46
CA ARG A 408 22.91 3.82 22.93
C ARG A 408 24.20 3.43 23.66
N THR A 409 25.30 3.29 22.91
CA THR A 409 26.65 3.09 23.41
C THR A 409 27.34 4.43 23.59
N SER A 410 28.29 4.51 24.52
CA SER A 410 29.01 5.75 24.81
C SER A 410 30.46 5.67 24.32
N PRO A 411 30.96 6.69 23.59
CA PRO A 411 30.21 7.69 22.82
C PRO A 411 29.77 7.13 21.44
N SER A 412 28.59 7.52 20.95
CA SER A 412 28.03 7.00 19.67
C SER A 412 27.62 8.05 18.65
N TRP A 413 27.57 9.33 19.02
CA TRP A 413 27.30 10.44 18.09
C TRP A 413 28.15 11.65 18.47
N LYS A 414 28.23 12.65 17.58
CA LYS A 414 29.15 13.78 17.78
C LYS A 414 28.64 14.74 18.86
N GLY A 415 27.33 14.98 18.94
CA GLY A 415 26.69 15.76 20.01
C GLY A 415 25.81 16.91 19.50
N LEU A 416 25.42 17.79 20.41
CA LEU A 416 24.60 18.98 20.13
C LEU A 416 25.45 20.25 20.15
N MET A 417 25.35 21.07 19.11
CA MET A 417 26.11 22.30 19.01
C MET A 417 25.19 23.52 18.88
N ILE A 418 25.43 24.54 19.68
CA ILE A 418 24.70 25.81 19.66
C ILE A 418 25.61 26.92 19.11
N TYR A 419 25.35 27.31 17.86
CA TYR A 419 25.94 28.50 17.23
C TYR A 419 25.05 29.74 17.37
N SER A 420 23.74 29.53 17.51
CA SER A 420 22.75 30.61 17.62
C SER A 420 22.91 31.42 18.91
N ASN A 421 22.99 32.74 18.78
CA ASN A 421 22.95 33.68 19.90
C ASN A 421 21.51 34.08 20.28
N ASN A 422 20.50 33.46 19.68
CA ASN A 422 19.10 33.75 19.94
C ASN A 422 18.75 33.45 21.41
N SER A 423 18.11 34.39 22.10
CA SER A 423 17.75 34.24 23.52
C SER A 423 16.67 33.19 23.78
N ARG A 424 15.98 32.72 22.74
CA ARG A 424 14.98 31.65 22.83
C ARG A 424 15.59 30.25 22.97
N ASN A 425 16.91 30.10 22.79
CA ASN A 425 17.58 28.81 22.99
C ASN A 425 17.45 28.34 24.43
N VAL A 426 16.71 27.26 24.63
CA VAL A 426 16.42 26.70 25.95
C VAL A 426 16.34 25.18 25.91
N ILE A 427 16.99 24.55 26.88
CA ILE A 427 16.88 23.13 27.17
C ILE A 427 16.48 22.98 28.64
N GLU A 428 15.33 22.38 28.90
CA GLU A 428 14.78 22.26 30.24
C GLU A 428 14.12 20.90 30.44
N ASN A 429 14.34 20.25 31.58
CA ASN A 429 13.83 18.90 31.88
C ASN A 429 14.16 17.92 30.74
N ALA A 430 15.44 17.83 30.40
CA ALA A 430 15.92 17.03 29.29
C ALA A 430 16.96 15.98 29.72
N GLU A 431 17.36 15.13 28.78
CA GLU A 431 18.52 14.25 28.90
C GLU A 431 19.39 14.38 27.65
N ILE A 432 20.69 14.62 27.84
CA ILE A 432 21.68 14.64 26.78
C ILE A 432 22.73 13.59 27.11
N SER A 433 22.93 12.62 26.24
CA SER A 433 23.83 11.51 26.53
C SER A 433 24.60 10.98 25.33
N ASN A 434 25.68 10.24 25.59
CA ASN A 434 26.42 9.45 24.58
C ASN A 434 27.07 10.27 23.46
N GLY A 435 27.16 11.60 23.60
CA GLY A 435 27.81 12.50 22.64
C GLY A 435 29.34 12.53 22.79
N GLY A 436 30.02 13.21 21.88
CA GLY A 436 31.48 13.34 21.90
C GLY A 436 32.24 12.16 21.30
N SER A 437 31.69 11.47 20.29
CA SER A 437 32.45 10.46 19.53
C SER A 437 33.68 11.10 18.86
N LEU A 438 33.48 12.27 18.27
CA LEU A 438 34.48 13.16 17.69
C LEU A 438 34.52 14.50 18.42
N ALA A 439 35.57 15.29 18.15
CA ALA A 439 35.64 16.66 18.61
C ALA A 439 34.45 17.45 18.03
N LEU A 440 33.67 18.06 18.91
CA LEU A 440 32.49 18.82 18.56
C LEU A 440 32.92 20.18 17.99
N VAL A 441 33.66 20.97 18.76
CA VAL A 441 34.22 22.27 18.33
C VAL A 441 35.54 22.59 19.05
N SER A 442 36.43 23.37 18.42
CA SER A 442 37.74 23.75 18.95
C SER A 442 38.61 22.59 19.46
N GLY A 443 38.51 21.42 18.79
CA GLY A 443 39.25 20.21 19.20
C GLY A 443 38.73 19.55 20.49
N LYS A 444 37.63 20.04 21.07
CA LYS A 444 37.04 19.51 22.30
C LYS A 444 35.91 18.54 21.99
N LYS A 445 35.90 17.38 22.65
CA LYS A 445 34.76 16.44 22.67
C LYS A 445 33.79 16.87 23.76
N ALA A 446 32.48 16.84 23.48
CA ALA A 446 31.46 17.11 24.50
C ALA A 446 30.11 16.51 24.11
N ASN A 447 29.20 16.34 25.08
CA ASN A 447 27.79 16.08 24.79
C ASN A 447 27.12 17.30 24.12
N LEU A 448 27.43 18.48 24.64
CA LEU A 448 26.90 19.77 24.21
C LEU A 448 28.03 20.80 24.11
N ALA A 449 28.07 21.58 23.04
CA ALA A 449 28.99 22.71 22.93
C ALA A 449 28.29 24.01 22.47
N LEU A 450 28.77 25.14 22.99
CA LEU A 450 28.40 26.47 22.52
C LEU A 450 29.60 27.12 21.83
N TYR A 451 29.38 27.71 20.65
CA TYR A 451 30.38 28.44 19.88
C TYR A 451 29.78 29.74 19.32
N GLY A 452 29.99 30.85 20.02
CA GLY A 452 29.34 32.14 19.74
C GLY A 452 27.82 32.15 20.05
N GLY A 453 27.29 31.06 20.61
CA GLY A 453 25.87 30.86 20.88
C GLY A 453 25.46 31.18 22.32
N ASN A 454 24.15 31.29 22.52
CA ASN A 454 23.52 31.51 23.83
C ASN A 454 22.61 30.33 24.16
N LEU A 455 22.63 29.86 25.42
CA LEU A 455 21.74 28.80 25.88
C LEU A 455 21.35 28.99 27.37
N SER A 456 20.07 28.82 27.67
CA SER A 456 19.60 28.52 29.03
C SER A 456 19.36 27.03 29.18
N ILE A 457 20.07 26.36 30.10
CA ILE A 457 19.92 24.93 30.39
C ILE A 457 19.64 24.66 31.87
N LYS A 458 18.53 23.97 32.16
CA LYS A 458 18.07 23.67 33.52
C LYS A 458 17.49 22.26 33.67
N ASN A 459 17.58 21.69 34.87
CA ASN A 459 16.95 20.40 35.22
C ASN A 459 17.26 19.28 34.21
N THR A 460 18.45 19.31 33.61
CA THR A 460 18.85 18.40 32.54
C THR A 460 19.89 17.41 33.05
N THR A 461 19.77 16.15 32.64
CA THR A 461 20.82 15.14 32.86
C THR A 461 21.79 15.17 31.68
N ILE A 462 23.08 15.39 31.92
CA ILE A 462 24.13 15.31 30.89
C ILE A 462 25.09 14.17 31.25
N ALA A 463 25.08 13.09 30.46
CA ALA A 463 25.75 11.86 30.86
C ALA A 463 26.51 11.14 29.74
N ASN A 464 27.43 10.26 30.15
CA ASN A 464 28.08 9.30 29.25
C ASN A 464 28.74 9.96 28.03
N GLY A 465 29.30 11.16 28.17
CA GLY A 465 29.98 11.85 27.08
C GLY A 465 31.42 11.37 26.89
N GLY A 466 31.89 11.30 25.65
CA GLY A 466 33.29 11.00 25.30
C GLY A 466 34.28 12.15 25.60
N GLY A 467 33.82 13.21 26.26
CA GLY A 467 34.59 14.39 26.66
C GLY A 467 33.88 15.15 27.76
N TYR A 468 33.78 16.48 27.65
CA TYR A 468 33.08 17.31 28.62
C TYR A 468 31.56 17.08 28.60
N GLY A 469 30.88 17.36 29.71
CA GLY A 469 29.42 17.47 29.69
C GLY A 469 28.98 18.62 28.78
N ILE A 470 29.43 19.84 29.12
CA ILE A 470 29.19 21.05 28.34
C ILE A 470 30.53 21.75 28.07
N PHE A 471 30.79 22.09 26.81
CA PHE A 471 31.90 22.97 26.43
C PHE A 471 31.39 24.34 25.98
N VAL A 472 31.94 25.42 26.53
CA VAL A 472 31.56 26.80 26.20
C VAL A 472 32.79 27.52 25.68
N ASN A 473 32.82 27.79 24.38
CA ASN A 473 33.90 28.55 23.74
C ASN A 473 33.73 30.06 23.97
N TYR A 474 34.83 30.81 23.81
CA TYR A 474 34.88 32.27 23.93
C TYR A 474 33.70 32.99 23.25
N GLY A 475 33.12 33.97 23.93
CA GLY A 475 31.99 34.77 23.42
C GLY A 475 30.61 34.11 23.50
N SER A 476 30.52 32.84 23.92
CA SER A 476 29.26 32.15 24.15
C SER A 476 28.67 32.48 25.52
N LYS A 477 27.33 32.37 25.69
CA LYS A 477 26.65 32.60 26.97
C LYS A 477 25.88 31.38 27.46
N LEU A 478 26.19 30.96 28.68
CA LEU A 478 25.49 29.92 29.43
C LEU A 478 24.94 30.53 30.72
N ASN A 479 23.80 30.05 31.23
CA ASN A 479 23.31 30.48 32.54
C ASN A 479 24.30 30.14 33.67
N ALA A 480 24.49 31.08 34.60
CA ALA A 480 25.55 31.00 35.61
C ALA A 480 25.44 29.79 36.56
N ASP A 481 24.22 29.30 36.79
CA ASP A 481 23.90 28.15 37.63
C ASP A 481 23.93 26.81 36.87
N ALA A 482 24.34 26.78 35.59
CA ALA A 482 24.27 25.58 34.75
C ALA A 482 25.01 24.35 35.32
N SER A 483 26.07 24.55 36.10
CA SER A 483 26.81 23.45 36.74
C SER A 483 26.11 22.87 37.97
N THR A 484 25.20 23.62 38.60
CA THR A 484 24.51 23.23 39.84
C THR A 484 23.04 22.87 39.63
N VAL A 485 22.39 23.47 38.63
CA VAL A 485 20.97 23.21 38.30
C VAL A 485 20.77 21.99 37.40
N ASN A 486 21.86 21.42 36.89
CA ASN A 486 21.86 20.23 36.03
C ASN A 486 22.60 19.07 36.71
N THR A 487 22.30 17.84 36.29
CA THR A 487 22.94 16.63 36.81
C THR A 487 23.93 16.09 35.79
N PHE A 488 25.17 15.88 36.20
CA PHE A 488 26.22 15.33 35.33
C PHE A 488 26.66 13.93 35.81
N LYS A 489 26.83 12.98 34.89
CA LYS A 489 27.21 11.60 35.23
C LYS A 489 28.12 10.98 34.18
N ALA A 490 29.22 10.35 34.60
CA ALA A 490 30.06 9.52 33.72
C ALA A 490 30.49 10.18 32.40
N ASN A 491 30.79 11.48 32.40
CA ASN A 491 31.47 12.13 31.29
C ASN A 491 32.97 11.87 31.40
N ALA A 492 33.66 11.68 30.27
CA ALA A 492 35.08 11.34 30.26
C ALA A 492 36.00 12.47 30.74
N GLN A 493 35.49 13.71 30.74
CA GLN A 493 36.17 14.90 31.25
C GLN A 493 35.23 15.67 32.19
N ASP A 494 35.61 16.90 32.57
CA ASP A 494 34.84 17.72 33.51
C ASP A 494 33.40 17.99 33.04
N ASN A 495 32.54 18.30 34.02
CA ASN A 495 31.13 18.59 33.76
C ASN A 495 30.94 19.78 32.82
N VAL A 496 31.67 20.87 33.06
CA VAL A 496 31.60 22.10 32.27
C VAL A 496 33.01 22.67 32.08
N LEU A 497 33.41 22.92 30.84
CA LEU A 497 34.59 23.70 30.49
C LEU A 497 34.15 25.06 29.93
N LEU A 498 34.63 26.15 30.55
CA LEU A 498 34.46 27.52 30.08
C LEU A 498 35.80 28.06 29.57
N GLU A 499 35.90 28.33 28.27
CA GLU A 499 37.02 29.10 27.73
C GLU A 499 36.76 30.59 27.95
N LYS A 500 37.68 31.24 28.67
CA LYS A 500 37.62 32.66 29.03
C LYS A 500 38.27 33.54 27.99
#